data_AF-A0A0J1GFS5-F1
#
_entry.id   AF-A0A0J1GFS5-F1
#
_cell.length_a   1.000
_cell.length_b   1.000
_cell.length_c   1.000
_cell.angle_alpha   90.00
_cell.angle_beta   90.00
_cell.angle_gamma   90.00
#
_symmetry.space_group_name_H-M   'P 1'
#
loop_
_entity.id
_entity.type
_entity.pdbx_description
1 polymer ?
#
loop_
_entity_poly.entity_id
_entity_poly.type
_entity_poly.pdbx_seq_one_letter_code
_entity_poly.pdbx_strand_id
1 'polypeptide(L)'
;MTPAITADAFWQFSLQHYRRAGVERACLHFQDQYQGNVNLALILHWLDTQSLALPETGLTALLDTVRHSDPALQHFRAQRRAQKHHLSPEAYQALLQQELTLERHQQADIVQRCQAFTLPSHPQPDNLAAYCQHCQAPDTLYRQLQGTH
;
A
#
# COMPACT_ATOMS: atom_id res chain seq x y z
N MET A 1 25.25 -4.24 3.95
CA MET A 1 24.12 -4.49 4.87
C MET A 1 22.89 -3.91 4.21
N THR A 2 21.92 -4.74 3.84
CA THR A 2 20.64 -4.26 3.32
C THR A 2 19.97 -3.43 4.42
N PRO A 3 19.46 -2.22 4.16
CA PRO A 3 18.76 -1.45 5.19
C PRO A 3 17.63 -2.30 5.77
N ALA A 4 17.51 -2.30 7.09
CA ALA A 4 16.46 -3.06 7.76
C ALA A 4 15.11 -2.37 7.50
N ILE A 5 14.31 -2.96 6.63
CA ILE A 5 12.90 -2.59 6.42
C ILE A 5 12.16 -2.91 7.71
N THR A 6 11.65 -1.92 8.44
CA THR A 6 10.88 -2.11 9.67
C THR A 6 9.46 -1.57 9.52
N ALA A 7 8.52 -2.13 10.30
CA ALA A 7 7.12 -1.75 10.23
C ALA A 7 6.91 -0.26 10.57
N ASP A 8 7.60 0.24 11.59
CA ASP A 8 7.48 1.66 11.98
C ASP A 8 8.12 2.60 10.96
N ALA A 9 9.27 2.24 10.37
CA ALA A 9 9.89 3.04 9.31
C ALA A 9 8.98 3.11 8.07
N PHE A 10 8.40 1.97 7.69
CA PHE A 10 7.46 1.91 6.57
C PHE A 10 6.18 2.71 6.84
N TRP A 11 5.65 2.63 8.07
CA TRP A 11 4.47 3.39 8.47
C TRP A 11 4.72 4.91 8.35
N GLN A 12 5.86 5.38 8.87
CA GLN A 12 6.23 6.80 8.78
C GLN A 12 6.42 7.24 7.32
N PHE A 13 7.08 6.41 6.51
CA PHE A 13 7.20 6.66 5.07
C PHE A 13 5.82 6.77 4.41
N SER A 14 4.92 5.80 4.66
CA SER A 14 3.58 5.75 4.08
C SER A 14 2.80 7.02 4.39
N LEU A 15 2.80 7.48 5.66
CA LEU A 15 2.12 8.72 6.06
C LEU A 15 2.68 9.96 5.35
N GLN A 16 4.01 10.06 5.24
CA GLN A 16 4.65 11.20 4.58
C GLN A 16 4.38 11.19 3.07
N HIS A 17 4.51 10.03 2.44
CA HIS A 17 4.31 9.87 1.01
C HIS A 17 2.86 10.09 0.60
N TYR A 18 1.90 9.54 1.35
CA TYR A 18 0.47 9.70 1.09
C TYR A 18 0.02 11.17 1.11
N ARG A 19 0.65 12.00 1.96
CA ARG A 19 0.38 13.44 2.08
C ARG A 19 0.98 14.28 0.95
N ARG A 20 1.79 13.71 0.05
CA ARG A 20 2.33 14.44 -1.10
C ARG A 20 1.20 14.80 -2.07
N ALA A 21 1.34 15.95 -2.72
CA ALA A 21 0.35 16.45 -3.65
C ALA A 21 0.00 15.41 -4.72
N GLY A 22 -1.27 15.03 -4.79
CA GLY A 22 -1.81 14.08 -5.78
C GLY A 22 -1.72 12.60 -5.40
N VAL A 23 -0.88 12.20 -4.44
CA VAL A 23 -0.68 10.78 -4.07
C VAL A 23 -1.93 10.21 -3.43
N GLU A 24 -2.53 10.89 -2.45
CA GLU A 24 -3.80 10.46 -1.84
C GLU A 24 -4.89 10.18 -2.90
N ARG A 25 -5.09 11.13 -3.82
CA ARG A 25 -6.08 10.98 -4.90
C ARG A 25 -5.74 9.80 -5.82
N ALA A 26 -4.46 9.60 -6.12
CA ALA A 26 -3.99 8.49 -6.94
C ALA A 26 -4.23 7.14 -6.24
N CYS A 27 -3.93 7.03 -4.94
CA CYS A 27 -4.19 5.83 -4.14
C CYS A 27 -5.68 5.50 -4.10
N LEU A 28 -6.54 6.49 -3.87
CA LEU A 28 -7.99 6.30 -3.88
C LEU A 28 -8.50 5.85 -5.26
N HIS A 29 -8.00 6.47 -6.33
CA HIS A 29 -8.35 6.08 -7.69
C HIS A 29 -7.87 4.66 -8.03
N PHE A 30 -6.64 4.31 -7.64
CA PHE A 30 -6.06 2.98 -7.80
C PHE A 30 -6.88 1.92 -7.07
N GLN A 31 -7.29 2.20 -5.85
CA GLN A 31 -8.15 1.31 -5.07
C GLN A 31 -9.53 1.13 -5.69
N ASP A 32 -10.23 2.22 -5.99
CA ASP A 32 -11.64 2.15 -6.36
C ASP A 32 -11.84 1.69 -7.82
N GLN A 33 -10.92 1.99 -8.75
CA GLN A 33 -11.06 1.63 -10.16
C GLN A 33 -10.31 0.35 -10.56
N TYR A 34 -9.15 0.09 -9.94
CA TYR A 34 -8.28 -1.03 -10.31
C TYR A 34 -8.24 -2.12 -9.23
N GLN A 35 -9.02 -1.97 -8.14
CA GLN A 35 -9.02 -2.87 -6.99
C GLN A 35 -7.61 -3.05 -6.39
N GLY A 36 -6.75 -2.05 -6.58
CA GLY A 36 -5.38 -2.07 -6.13
C GLY A 36 -5.29 -1.96 -4.62
N ASN A 37 -4.43 -2.77 -4.01
CA ASN A 37 -4.12 -2.66 -2.59
C ASN A 37 -3.13 -1.51 -2.38
N VAL A 38 -3.59 -0.45 -1.70
CA VAL A 38 -2.79 0.76 -1.45
C VAL A 38 -1.57 0.48 -0.58
N ASN A 39 -1.68 -0.37 0.45
CA ASN A 39 -0.55 -0.73 1.31
C ASN A 39 0.55 -1.47 0.53
N LEU A 40 0.15 -2.34 -0.40
CA LEU A 40 1.07 -3.00 -1.31
C LEU A 40 1.71 -2.00 -2.28
N ALA A 41 0.94 -1.08 -2.86
CA ALA A 41 1.51 -0.04 -3.73
C ALA A 41 2.57 0.81 -2.98
N LEU A 42 2.27 1.20 -1.73
CA LEU A 42 3.17 1.99 -0.89
C LEU A 42 4.46 1.25 -0.55
N ILE A 43 4.43 -0.05 -0.21
CA ILE A 43 5.67 -0.79 0.08
C ILE A 43 6.53 -0.92 -1.17
N LEU A 44 5.92 -1.21 -2.32
CA LEU A 44 6.65 -1.40 -3.58
C LEU A 44 7.31 -0.10 -3.99
N HIS A 45 6.60 1.02 -3.85
CA HIS A 45 7.18 2.34 -4.06
C HIS A 45 8.34 2.61 -3.07
N TRP A 46 8.18 2.25 -1.80
CA TRP A 46 9.23 2.46 -0.81
C TRP A 46 10.50 1.65 -1.13
N LEU A 47 10.35 0.40 -1.54
CA LEU A 47 11.46 -0.43 -2.03
C LEU A 47 12.14 0.22 -3.24
N ASP A 48 11.35 0.79 -4.16
CA ASP A 48 11.89 1.48 -5.32
C ASP A 48 12.76 2.68 -4.92
N THR A 49 12.28 3.51 -3.99
CA THR A 49 13.04 4.66 -3.46
C THR A 49 14.32 4.27 -2.73
N GLN A 50 14.39 3.04 -2.23
CA GLN A 50 15.58 2.49 -1.57
C GLN A 50 16.51 1.72 -2.52
N SER A 51 16.23 1.72 -3.83
CA SER A 51 17.01 0.97 -4.83
C SER A 51 17.06 -0.54 -4.50
N LEU A 52 15.94 -1.09 -4.02
CA LEU A 52 15.80 -2.51 -3.68
C LEU A 52 14.83 -3.17 -4.66
N ALA A 53 15.26 -4.24 -5.33
CA ALA A 53 14.38 -5.03 -6.20
C ALA A 53 13.78 -6.21 -5.43
N LEU A 54 12.53 -6.55 -5.72
CA LEU A 54 11.95 -7.82 -5.32
C LEU A 54 12.57 -8.98 -6.12
N PRO A 55 12.66 -10.17 -5.52
CA PRO A 55 12.91 -11.39 -6.30
C PRO A 55 11.74 -11.66 -7.25
N GLU A 56 11.95 -12.51 -8.26
CA GLU A 56 10.96 -12.85 -9.29
C GLU A 56 9.60 -13.30 -8.70
N THR A 57 9.62 -14.08 -7.61
CA THR A 57 8.41 -14.55 -6.93
C THR A 57 7.89 -13.62 -5.83
N GLY A 58 8.59 -12.51 -5.59
CA GLY A 58 8.34 -11.59 -4.47
C GLY A 58 6.97 -10.91 -4.58
N LEU A 59 6.61 -10.42 -5.77
CA LEU A 59 5.31 -9.76 -5.98
C LEU A 59 4.15 -10.75 -5.72
N THR A 60 4.22 -11.96 -6.27
CA THR A 60 3.22 -13.01 -6.04
C THR A 60 3.13 -13.37 -4.55
N ALA A 61 4.26 -13.50 -3.86
CA ALA A 61 4.30 -13.82 -2.45
C ALA A 61 3.72 -12.70 -1.55
N LEU A 62 3.80 -11.43 -1.97
CA LEU A 62 3.16 -10.29 -1.31
C LEU A 62 1.66 -10.20 -1.61
N LEU A 63 1.25 -10.49 -2.86
CA LEU A 63 -0.15 -10.61 -3.25
C LEU A 63 -0.86 -11.69 -2.40
N ASP A 64 -0.21 -12.84 -2.20
CA ASP A 64 -0.71 -13.89 -1.31
C ASP A 64 -0.83 -13.41 0.13
N THR A 65 0.11 -12.60 0.64
CA THR A 65 0.04 -12.01 1.99
C THR A 65 -1.19 -11.11 2.14
N VAL A 66 -1.42 -10.17 1.21
CA VAL A 66 -2.57 -9.27 1.29
C VAL A 66 -3.90 -9.97 1.09
N ARG A 67 -3.96 -11.06 0.31
CA ARG A 67 -5.18 -11.86 0.10
C ARG A 67 -5.81 -12.35 1.42
N HIS A 68 -5.01 -12.56 2.47
CA HIS A 68 -5.53 -13.03 3.77
C HIS A 68 -6.22 -11.91 4.56
N SER A 69 -5.74 -10.66 4.47
CA SER A 69 -6.25 -9.53 5.25
C SER A 69 -7.20 -8.61 4.48
N ASP A 70 -7.12 -8.59 3.15
CA ASP A 70 -7.95 -7.73 2.30
C ASP A 70 -9.46 -7.95 2.45
N PRO A 71 -9.98 -9.19 2.50
CA PRO A 71 -11.43 -9.39 2.64
C PRO A 71 -12.02 -8.71 3.89
N ALA A 72 -11.31 -8.78 5.01
CA ALA A 72 -11.74 -8.15 6.26
C ALA A 72 -11.70 -6.61 6.15
N LEU A 73 -10.64 -6.05 5.55
CA LEU A 73 -10.50 -4.62 5.35
C LEU A 73 -11.56 -4.06 4.38
N GLN A 74 -11.81 -4.76 3.27
CA GLN A 74 -12.85 -4.39 2.30
C GLN A 74 -14.25 -4.47 2.90
N HIS A 75 -14.53 -5.50 3.71
CA HIS A 75 -15.78 -5.61 4.44
C HIS A 75 -15.97 -4.44 5.41
N PHE A 76 -14.94 -4.11 6.19
CA PHE A 76 -14.97 -2.97 7.12
C PHE A 76 -15.20 -1.65 6.38
N ARG A 77 -14.53 -1.43 5.25
CA ARG A 77 -14.73 -0.26 4.38
C ARG A 77 -16.16 -0.13 3.89
N ALA A 78 -16.76 -1.23 3.43
CA ALA A 78 -18.15 -1.24 2.99
C ALA A 78 -19.11 -0.88 4.13
N GLN A 79 -18.92 -1.46 5.32
CA GLN A 79 -19.71 -1.14 6.51
C GLN A 79 -19.58 0.33 6.92
N ARG A 80 -18.34 0.84 7.01
CA ARG A 80 -18.09 2.25 7.33
C ARG A 80 -18.76 3.17 6.32
N ARG A 81 -18.62 2.92 5.01
CA ARG A 81 -19.24 3.74 3.95
C ARG A 81 -20.76 3.76 4.09
N ALA A 82 -21.40 2.61 4.38
CA ALA A 82 -22.84 2.52 4.59
C ALA A 82 -23.32 3.32 5.82
N GLN A 83 -22.50 3.44 6.86
CA GLN A 83 -22.84 4.13 8.11
C GLN A 83 -22.57 5.65 8.10
N LYS A 84 -21.95 6.19 7.05
CA LYS A 84 -21.49 7.60 6.99
C LYS A 84 -22.57 8.64 7.29
N HIS A 85 -23.82 8.39 6.88
CA HIS A 85 -24.94 9.30 7.09
C HIS A 85 -25.82 8.94 8.31
N HIS A 86 -25.50 7.84 9.01
CA HIS A 86 -26.28 7.33 10.13
C HIS A 86 -25.60 7.52 11.50
N LEU A 87 -24.31 7.86 11.51
CA LEU A 87 -23.51 8.04 12.72
C LEU A 87 -23.23 9.51 13.00
N SER A 88 -22.98 9.82 14.28
CA SER A 88 -22.39 11.11 14.64
C SER A 88 -20.97 11.24 14.05
N PRO A 89 -20.46 12.47 13.87
CA PRO A 89 -19.08 12.68 13.45
C PRO A 89 -18.05 11.97 14.33
N GLU A 90 -18.25 11.92 15.65
CA GLU A 90 -17.31 11.23 16.56
C GLU A 90 -17.33 9.72 16.36
N ALA A 91 -18.52 9.12 16.23
CA ALA A 91 -18.65 7.69 15.98
C ALA A 91 -18.06 7.29 14.62
N TYR A 92 -18.25 8.12 13.59
CA TYR A 92 -17.63 7.91 12.28
C TYR A 92 -16.10 8.04 12.34
N GLN A 93 -15.59 8.99 13.12
CA GLN A 93 -14.16 9.16 13.34
C GLN A 93 -13.54 7.95 14.06
N ALA A 94 -14.26 7.31 14.98
CA ALA A 94 -13.82 6.07 15.62
C ALA A 94 -13.68 4.92 14.59
N LEU A 95 -14.61 4.79 13.64
CA LEU A 95 -14.50 3.81 12.55
C LEU A 95 -13.28 4.09 11.66
N LEU A 96 -13.00 5.36 11.34
CA LEU A 96 -11.78 5.72 10.59
C LEU A 96 -10.49 5.29 11.32
N GLN A 97 -10.43 5.44 12.64
CA GLN A 97 -9.26 5.01 13.42
C GLN A 97 -9.14 3.48 13.48
N GLN A 98 -10.26 2.77 13.52
CA GLN A 98 -10.27 1.30 13.42
C GLN A 98 -9.78 0.83 12.05
N GLU A 99 -10.23 1.45 10.96
CA GLU A 99 -9.71 1.16 9.62
C GLU A 99 -8.20 1.37 9.54
N LEU A 100 -7.71 2.50 10.05
CA LEU A 100 -6.28 2.81 10.07
C LEU A 100 -5.47 1.77 10.86
N THR A 101 -6.05 1.21 11.92
CA THR A 101 -5.44 0.13 12.71
C THR A 101 -5.35 -1.17 11.89
N LEU A 102 -6.39 -1.51 11.13
CA LEU A 102 -6.39 -2.67 10.22
C LEU A 102 -5.37 -2.49 9.09
N GLU A 103 -5.28 -1.30 8.51
CA GLU A 103 -4.28 -0.97 7.49
C GLU A 103 -2.86 -1.09 8.04
N ARG A 104 -2.61 -0.59 9.25
CA ARG A 104 -1.30 -0.71 9.92
C ARG A 104 -0.92 -2.18 10.17
N HIS A 105 -1.88 -3.03 10.54
CA HIS A 105 -1.64 -4.47 10.69
C HIS A 105 -1.24 -5.09 9.34
N GLN A 106 -2.00 -4.83 8.27
CA GLN A 106 -1.67 -5.34 6.94
C GLN A 106 -0.28 -4.87 6.48
N GLN A 107 0.09 -3.60 6.73
CA GLN A 107 1.44 -3.11 6.44
C GLN A 107 2.52 -3.86 7.23
N ALA A 108 2.27 -4.21 8.48
CA ALA A 108 3.21 -4.99 9.29
C ALA A 108 3.39 -6.41 8.72
N ASP A 109 2.32 -7.08 8.31
CA ASP A 109 2.37 -8.40 7.67
C ASP A 109 3.17 -8.37 6.35
N ILE A 110 2.95 -7.33 5.54
CA ILE A 110 3.69 -7.08 4.30
C ILE A 110 5.18 -6.89 4.59
N VAL A 111 5.52 -6.06 5.59
CA VAL A 111 6.93 -5.82 5.97
C VAL A 111 7.59 -7.10 6.46
N GLN A 112 6.91 -7.89 7.30
CA GLN A 112 7.42 -9.18 7.76
C GLN A 112 7.70 -10.12 6.57
N ARG A 113 6.82 -10.12 5.56
CA ARG A 113 7.04 -10.88 4.32
C ARG A 113 8.25 -10.37 3.54
N CYS A 114 8.41 -9.05 3.40
CA CYS A 114 9.59 -8.45 2.74
C CYS A 114 10.90 -8.80 3.45
N GLN A 115 10.91 -8.83 4.78
CA GLN A 115 12.09 -9.18 5.58
C GLN A 115 12.58 -10.62 5.34
N ALA A 116 11.71 -11.52 4.86
CA ALA A 116 12.07 -12.88 4.50
C ALA A 116 12.71 -13.00 3.10
N PHE A 117 12.69 -11.93 2.30
CA PHE A 117 13.31 -11.92 0.97
C PHE A 117 14.78 -11.50 1.02
N THR A 118 15.54 -11.99 0.04
CA THR A 118 16.78 -11.31 -0.36
C THR A 118 16.40 -10.20 -1.32
N LEU A 119 16.63 -8.95 -0.90
CA LEU A 119 16.33 -7.76 -1.69
C LEU A 119 17.65 -7.21 -2.24
N PRO A 120 18.07 -7.61 -3.46
CA PRO A 120 19.30 -7.09 -4.06
C PRO A 120 19.15 -5.60 -4.35
N SER A 121 20.27 -4.88 -4.24
CA SER A 121 20.31 -3.50 -4.68
C SER A 121 20.23 -3.46 -6.21
N HIS A 122 19.33 -2.63 -6.74
CA HIS A 122 19.14 -2.41 -8.16
C HIS A 122 19.04 -0.89 -8.40
N PRO A 123 19.71 -0.31 -9.40
CA PRO A 123 19.73 1.16 -9.58
C PRO A 123 18.37 1.76 -9.95
N GLN A 124 17.54 0.98 -10.64
CA GLN A 124 16.22 1.40 -11.14
C GLN A 124 15.24 0.23 -11.00
N PRO A 125 14.87 -0.15 -9.76
CA PRO A 125 13.87 -1.18 -9.54
C PRO A 125 12.51 -0.69 -10.05
N ASP A 126 11.69 -1.62 -10.50
CA ASP A 126 10.40 -1.37 -11.13
C ASP A 126 9.27 -2.06 -10.37
N ASN A 127 9.41 -2.24 -9.04
CA ASN A 127 8.47 -3.03 -8.24
C ASN A 127 7.05 -2.47 -8.31
N LEU A 128 6.89 -1.14 -8.16
CA LEU A 128 5.58 -0.50 -8.28
C LEU A 128 5.05 -0.58 -9.71
N ALA A 129 5.91 -0.41 -10.72
CA ALA A 129 5.51 -0.46 -12.12
C ALA A 129 4.98 -1.85 -12.50
N ALA A 130 5.69 -2.91 -12.09
CA ALA A 130 5.27 -4.29 -12.28
C ALA A 130 3.91 -4.57 -11.63
N TYR A 131 3.66 -4.00 -10.44
CA TYR A 131 2.36 -4.14 -9.78
C TYR A 131 1.25 -3.33 -10.46
N CYS A 132 1.51 -2.10 -10.89
CA CYS A 132 0.55 -1.31 -11.67
C CYS A 132 0.17 -2.06 -12.96
N GLN A 133 1.16 -2.65 -13.65
CA GLN A 133 0.91 -3.48 -14.83
C GLN A 133 0.05 -4.71 -14.50
N HIS A 134 0.33 -5.40 -13.39
CA HIS A 134 -0.49 -6.52 -12.92
C HIS A 134 -1.96 -6.12 -12.70
N CYS A 135 -2.19 -4.93 -12.11
CA CYS A 135 -3.51 -4.36 -11.90
C CYS A 135 -4.11 -3.68 -13.15
N GLN A 136 -3.42 -3.69 -14.30
CA GLN A 136 -3.82 -3.00 -15.52
C GLN A 136 -4.03 -1.48 -15.33
N ALA A 137 -3.33 -0.89 -14.35
CA ALA A 137 -3.30 0.54 -14.13
C ALA A 137 -2.44 1.25 -15.19
N PRO A 138 -2.89 2.38 -15.76
CA PRO A 138 -2.13 3.10 -16.78
C PRO A 138 -0.88 3.77 -16.19
N ASP A 139 0.12 4.01 -17.04
CA ASP A 139 1.37 4.69 -16.67
C ASP A 139 1.14 6.05 -16.01
N THR A 140 0.07 6.75 -16.37
CA THR A 140 -0.30 8.03 -15.76
C THR A 140 -0.61 7.86 -14.27
N LEU A 141 -1.29 6.78 -13.89
CA LEU A 141 -1.60 6.48 -12.49
C LEU A 141 -0.35 6.03 -11.73
N TYR A 142 0.50 5.21 -12.36
CA TYR A 142 1.80 4.84 -11.80
C TYR A 142 2.64 6.08 -11.40
N ARG A 143 2.79 7.07 -12.29
CA ARG A 143 3.55 8.31 -11.98
C ARG A 143 2.91 9.10 -10.84
N GLN A 144 1.58 9.19 -10.83
CA GLN A 144 0.86 9.85 -9.74
C GLN A 144 1.05 9.14 -8.39
N LEU A 145 1.10 7.80 -8.37
CA LEU A 145 1.40 7.01 -7.17
C LEU A 145 2.84 7.23 -6.67
N GLN A 146 3.80 7.50 -7.57
CA GLN A 146 5.16 7.91 -7.20
C GLN A 146 5.24 9.35 -6.67
N GLY A 147 4.17 10.14 -6.82
CA GLY A 147 4.15 11.56 -6.48
C GLY A 147 5.05 12.41 -7.39
N THR A 148 5.28 11.94 -8.62
CA THR A 148 5.93 12.70 -9.70
C THR A 148 4.83 13.26 -10.62
N HIS A 149 4.85 14.58 -10.84
CA HIS A 149 3.96 15.26 -11.79
C HIS A 149 4.74 15.59 -13.06
#